data_AF-A0AA40LLP3-F1
#
_entry.id   AF-A0AA40LLP3-F1
#
_cell.length_a   1.000
_cell.length_b   1.000
_cell.length_c   1.000
_cell.angle_alpha   90.00
_cell.angle_beta   90.00
_cell.angle_gamma   90.00
#
_symmetry.space_group_name_H-M   'P 1'
#
loop_
_entity.id
_entity.type
_entity.pdbx_description
1 polymer ?
#
loop_
_entity_poly.entity_id
_entity_poly.type
_entity_poly.pdbx_seq_one_letter_code
_entity_poly.pdbx_strand_id
1 'polypeptide(L)'
;MATRRRRRRRRRLLPAAPRGVRGRRAPAGTATLRPPRSPLAAAGEAGDLLAAPPRRLRWLRRRSTPKANEGRFCRSSSMADRSSRLLESLDQLELRVEALREAATAIEQEREILLEMIHSIQNSQDMRQISDGEREELNLTANRLMGRTLTVEVSVETIRNPQQQESLKHATRIIDEVVSKFLNDLGNAKSHLMSLYSACSSEVPPGPVDQKFQSIVIGCALEDQKKIKRRLETLLRNIESSDKAIKLLEHSKGAGSIALQQNADSRFN
;
A
#
# COMPACT_ATOMS: atom_id res chain seq x y z
N MET A 1 29.35 -30.43 -34.11
CA MET A 1 29.43 -30.02 -32.70
C MET A 1 28.07 -29.49 -32.26
N ALA A 2 27.31 -30.26 -31.50
CA ALA A 2 25.96 -29.90 -31.05
C ALA A 2 25.78 -30.27 -29.58
N THR A 3 25.79 -29.29 -28.68
CA THR A 3 25.63 -29.49 -27.23
C THR A 3 24.20 -29.21 -26.80
N ARG A 4 23.35 -30.25 -26.79
CA ARG A 4 22.05 -30.25 -26.11
C ARG A 4 22.23 -30.58 -24.62
N ARG A 5 22.21 -29.56 -23.76
CA ARG A 5 22.13 -29.74 -22.29
C ARG A 5 20.70 -30.11 -21.88
N ARG A 6 20.47 -31.40 -21.60
CA ARG A 6 19.24 -31.93 -20.96
C ARG A 6 19.21 -31.51 -19.49
N ARG A 7 18.28 -30.62 -19.10
CA ARG A 7 17.92 -30.38 -17.68
C ARG A 7 17.06 -31.53 -17.17
N ARG A 8 17.64 -32.44 -16.39
CA ARG A 8 16.92 -33.46 -15.61
C ARG A 8 16.19 -32.78 -14.44
N ARG A 9 14.85 -32.70 -14.50
CA ARG A 9 14.02 -32.37 -13.33
C ARG A 9 14.02 -33.58 -12.37
N ARG A 10 14.69 -33.45 -11.22
CA ARG A 10 14.57 -34.38 -10.10
C ARG A 10 13.17 -34.20 -9.48
N ARG A 11 12.32 -35.23 -9.62
CA ARG A 11 11.11 -35.40 -8.80
C ARG A 11 11.57 -35.65 -7.36
N ARG A 12 11.32 -34.71 -6.44
CA ARG A 12 11.39 -34.97 -5.00
C ARG A 12 10.10 -35.68 -4.59
N LEU A 13 10.26 -36.87 -4.02
CA LEU A 13 9.24 -37.67 -3.38
C LEU A 13 8.81 -36.96 -2.08
N LEU A 14 7.51 -36.70 -1.94
CA LEU A 14 6.89 -36.29 -0.67
C LEU A 14 6.50 -37.54 0.13
N PRO A 15 6.76 -37.61 1.45
CA PRO A 15 6.27 -38.71 2.27
C PRO A 15 4.79 -38.55 2.62
N ALA A 16 4.12 -39.70 2.73
CA ALA A 16 2.69 -39.86 2.96
C ALA A 16 2.24 -39.38 4.37
N ALA A 17 1.08 -38.74 4.43
CA ALA A 17 0.38 -38.42 5.68
C ALA A 17 -0.46 -39.61 6.18
N PRO A 18 -0.55 -39.85 7.50
CA PRO A 18 -1.36 -40.94 8.06
C PRO A 18 -2.86 -40.60 8.12
N ARG A 19 -3.68 -41.65 7.94
CA ARG A 19 -5.15 -41.67 8.03
C ARG A 19 -5.63 -41.93 9.46
N GLY A 20 -6.78 -41.33 9.81
CA GLY A 20 -7.61 -41.63 11.00
C GLY A 20 -7.96 -40.32 11.73
N VAL A 21 -9.21 -39.99 12.10
CA VAL A 21 -10.28 -40.80 12.70
C VAL A 21 -11.65 -40.18 12.39
N ARG A 22 -12.67 -41.04 12.21
CA ARG A 22 -14.10 -40.72 12.06
C ARG A 22 -14.77 -40.42 13.41
N GLY A 23 -15.71 -39.47 13.42
CA GLY A 23 -16.77 -39.31 14.44
C GLY A 23 -16.93 -37.84 14.83
N ARG A 24 -18.12 -37.25 15.03
CA ARG A 24 -19.52 -37.69 15.08
C ARG A 24 -20.39 -36.42 14.90
N ARG A 25 -21.55 -36.62 14.27
CA ARG A 25 -22.84 -35.89 14.34
C ARG A 25 -22.89 -34.44 14.86
N ALA A 26 -23.47 -33.59 14.00
CA ALA A 26 -24.11 -32.32 14.32
C ALA A 26 -25.34 -32.46 15.23
N PRO A 27 -25.74 -31.34 15.86
CA PRO A 27 -27.15 -30.98 15.92
C PRO A 27 -27.42 -29.62 15.26
N ALA A 28 -28.60 -29.54 14.66
CA ALA A 28 -29.16 -28.37 14.01
C ALA A 28 -29.47 -27.26 15.03
N GLY A 29 -29.09 -26.03 14.69
CA GLY A 29 -29.46 -24.82 15.41
C GLY A 29 -29.69 -23.71 14.38
N THR A 30 -30.96 -23.49 14.04
CA THR A 30 -31.44 -22.33 13.29
C THR A 30 -31.21 -21.06 14.12
N ALA A 31 -30.26 -20.22 13.70
CA ALA A 31 -30.10 -18.86 14.21
C ALA A 31 -29.88 -17.91 13.04
N THR A 32 -30.97 -17.23 12.66
CA THR A 32 -30.99 -16.14 11.68
C THR A 32 -30.31 -14.93 12.29
N LEU A 33 -28.99 -14.78 12.10
CA LEU A 33 -28.25 -13.59 12.51
C LEU A 33 -28.25 -12.57 11.37
N ARG A 34 -29.07 -11.52 11.55
CA ARG A 34 -28.98 -10.25 10.81
C ARG A 34 -27.60 -9.63 11.03
N PRO A 35 -26.96 -9.05 9.98
CA PRO A 35 -25.74 -8.28 10.16
C PRO A 35 -26.03 -6.96 10.90
N PRO A 36 -25.07 -6.45 11.69
CA PRO A 36 -25.20 -5.16 12.36
C PRO A 36 -25.20 -4.02 11.35
N ARG A 37 -26.14 -3.09 11.50
CA ARG A 37 -26.18 -1.81 10.79
C ARG A 37 -25.16 -0.88 11.41
N SER A 38 -24.10 -0.55 10.68
CA SER A 38 -23.21 0.55 11.01
C SER A 38 -23.91 1.89 10.76
N PRO A 39 -23.77 2.89 11.65
CA PRO A 39 -24.24 4.24 11.40
C PRO A 39 -23.13 5.04 10.69
N LEU A 40 -23.35 5.41 9.43
CA LEU A 40 -22.57 6.47 8.77
C LEU A 40 -23.53 7.40 8.04
N ALA A 41 -23.82 8.53 8.66
CA ALA A 41 -24.39 9.70 8.00
C ALA A 41 -23.87 10.96 8.68
N ALA A 42 -23.56 11.96 7.83
CA ALA A 42 -23.07 13.32 8.07
C ALA A 42 -21.55 13.47 8.19
N ALA A 43 -20.87 14.43 7.55
CA ALA A 43 -21.13 15.36 6.44
C ALA A 43 -19.80 16.12 6.25
N GLY A 44 -19.45 16.52 5.03
CA GLY A 44 -18.30 17.39 4.80
C GLY A 44 -17.89 17.48 3.33
N GLU A 45 -18.49 18.43 2.64
CA GLU A 45 -18.18 18.84 1.26
C GLU A 45 -16.71 19.25 1.08
N ALA A 46 -16.12 18.92 -0.08
CA ALA A 46 -15.34 19.84 -0.92
C ALA A 46 -14.71 19.11 -2.12
N GLY A 47 -14.95 19.64 -3.33
CA GLY A 47 -13.93 19.72 -4.37
C GLY A 47 -13.88 18.63 -5.44
N ASP A 48 -14.93 18.51 -6.25
CA ASP A 48 -14.82 17.99 -7.63
C ASP A 48 -13.80 18.81 -8.42
N LEU A 49 -12.67 18.22 -8.84
CA LEU A 49 -11.85 18.71 -9.97
C LEU A 49 -11.00 17.57 -10.57
N LEU A 50 -11.35 17.21 -11.81
CA LEU A 50 -10.58 16.48 -12.83
C LEU A 50 -10.20 15.02 -12.56
N ALA A 51 -11.13 14.11 -12.86
CA ALA A 51 -10.79 12.84 -13.50
C ALA A 51 -11.08 12.96 -15.01
N ALA A 52 -10.04 13.19 -15.81
CA ALA A 52 -10.14 13.07 -17.26
C ALA A 52 -10.31 11.57 -17.62
N PRO A 53 -11.35 11.16 -18.36
CA PRO A 53 -11.51 9.77 -18.77
C PRO A 53 -10.44 9.38 -19.81
N PRO A 54 -9.95 8.13 -19.79
CA PRO A 54 -9.04 7.66 -20.83
C PRO A 54 -9.70 7.72 -22.20
N ARG A 55 -8.84 7.98 -23.19
CA ARG A 55 -9.19 8.51 -24.51
C ARG A 55 -10.17 7.61 -25.29
N ARG A 56 -11.33 8.20 -25.57
CA ARG A 56 -12.29 7.91 -26.64
C ARG A 56 -11.70 7.13 -27.83
N LEU A 57 -12.16 5.90 -28.02
CA LEU A 57 -12.23 5.28 -29.34
C LEU A 57 -13.37 5.96 -30.13
N ARG A 58 -13.05 7.07 -30.79
CA ARG A 58 -13.94 7.76 -31.73
C ARG A 58 -13.95 7.01 -33.06
N TRP A 59 -14.79 5.98 -33.18
CA TRP A 59 -15.04 5.31 -34.47
C TRP A 59 -16.48 5.55 -34.95
N LEU A 60 -16.56 6.27 -36.07
CA LEU A 60 -17.66 6.48 -37.01
C LEU A 60 -19.12 6.40 -36.50
N ARG A 61 -19.70 7.57 -36.22
CA ARG A 61 -21.14 7.80 -36.28
C ARG A 61 -21.55 8.00 -37.74
N ARG A 62 -21.74 6.93 -38.53
CA ARG A 62 -22.50 7.02 -39.79
C ARG A 62 -23.99 7.09 -39.43
N ARG A 63 -24.62 8.24 -39.66
CA ARG A 63 -26.10 8.36 -39.69
C ARG A 63 -26.61 7.55 -40.89
N SER A 64 -27.27 6.43 -40.63
CA SER A 64 -28.23 5.85 -41.58
C SER A 64 -29.64 6.27 -41.14
N THR A 65 -30.37 6.90 -42.04
CA THR A 65 -31.79 7.25 -41.87
C THR A 65 -32.65 5.98 -41.88
N PRO A 66 -33.71 5.89 -41.06
CA PRO A 66 -34.63 4.77 -41.14
C PRO A 66 -35.67 5.04 -42.22
N LYS A 67 -35.70 4.20 -43.27
CA LYS A 67 -36.91 4.00 -44.07
C LYS A 67 -37.64 2.78 -43.53
N ALA A 68 -38.91 2.98 -43.18
CA ALA A 68 -39.82 1.95 -42.74
C ALA A 68 -39.96 0.84 -43.80
N ASN A 69 -39.85 -0.41 -43.37
CA ASN A 69 -40.63 -1.49 -43.98
C ASN A 69 -40.78 -2.64 -42.97
N GLU A 70 -42.03 -2.93 -42.62
CA GLU A 70 -42.45 -4.12 -41.90
C GLU A 70 -42.23 -5.35 -42.80
N GLY A 71 -41.61 -6.40 -42.25
CA GLY A 71 -41.39 -7.62 -43.01
C GLY A 71 -40.38 -8.53 -42.35
N ARG A 72 -40.92 -9.58 -41.73
CA ARG A 72 -40.25 -10.78 -41.20
C ARG A 72 -38.88 -11.06 -41.83
N PHE A 73 -37.83 -10.63 -41.15
CA PHE A 73 -36.53 -11.27 -41.20
C PHE A 73 -35.92 -11.05 -39.83
N CYS A 74 -35.84 -12.09 -39.00
CA CYS A 74 -34.89 -12.11 -37.89
C CYS A 74 -33.50 -12.02 -38.51
N ARG A 75 -33.06 -10.78 -38.81
CA ARG A 75 -31.75 -10.49 -39.35
C ARG A 75 -30.78 -10.99 -38.30
N SER A 76 -30.05 -12.04 -38.66
CA SER A 76 -28.81 -12.43 -37.99
C SER A 76 -28.09 -11.16 -37.57
N SER A 77 -27.85 -11.00 -36.26
CA SER A 77 -27.22 -9.81 -35.69
C SER A 77 -26.10 -9.33 -36.60
N SER A 78 -26.14 -8.05 -37.00
CA SER A 78 -25.12 -7.50 -37.86
C SER A 78 -23.75 -7.72 -37.21
N MET A 79 -22.69 -7.87 -38.01
CA MET A 79 -21.33 -7.94 -37.48
C MET A 79 -21.04 -6.75 -36.53
N ALA A 80 -21.63 -5.59 -36.80
CA ALA A 80 -21.57 -4.42 -35.91
C ALA A 80 -22.25 -4.66 -34.56
N ASP A 81 -23.45 -5.25 -34.53
CA ASP A 81 -24.17 -5.54 -33.29
C ASP A 81 -23.45 -6.58 -32.43
N ARG A 82 -22.83 -7.57 -33.09
CA ARG A 82 -21.98 -8.57 -32.41
C ARG A 82 -20.75 -7.91 -31.80
N SER A 83 -20.07 -7.04 -32.56
CA SER A 83 -18.90 -6.30 -32.09
C SER A 83 -19.24 -5.39 -30.91
N SER A 84 -20.37 -4.68 -30.94
CA SER A 84 -20.79 -3.80 -29.85
C SER A 84 -21.05 -4.58 -28.55
N ARG A 85 -21.73 -5.73 -28.62
CA ARG A 85 -21.97 -6.58 -27.44
C ARG A 85 -20.68 -7.14 -26.85
N LEU A 86 -19.71 -7.49 -27.69
CA LEU A 86 -18.40 -7.95 -27.24
C LEU A 86 -17.63 -6.82 -26.55
N LEU A 87 -17.64 -5.60 -27.10
CA LEU A 87 -17.01 -4.44 -26.46
C LEU A 87 -17.65 -4.14 -25.10
N GLU A 88 -18.98 -4.12 -25.01
CA GLU A 88 -19.68 -3.93 -23.72
C GLU A 88 -19.32 -5.03 -22.70
N SER A 89 -19.17 -6.27 -23.16
CA SER A 89 -18.73 -7.37 -22.29
C SER A 89 -17.28 -7.18 -21.81
N LEU A 90 -16.40 -6.66 -22.66
CA LEU A 90 -15.01 -6.36 -22.29
C LEU A 90 -14.94 -5.19 -21.31
N ASP A 91 -15.72 -4.13 -21.50
CA ASP A 91 -15.80 -2.99 -20.58
C ASP A 91 -16.29 -3.44 -19.19
N GLN A 92 -17.28 -4.34 -19.14
CA GLN A 92 -17.74 -4.94 -17.87
C GLN A 92 -16.65 -5.78 -17.20
N LEU A 93 -15.85 -6.52 -17.98
CA LEU A 93 -14.73 -7.28 -17.45
C LEU A 93 -13.62 -6.36 -16.92
N GLU A 94 -13.33 -5.24 -17.60
CA GLU A 94 -12.38 -4.23 -17.14
C GLU A 94 -12.78 -3.67 -15.77
N LEU A 95 -14.04 -3.27 -15.61
CA LEU A 95 -14.56 -2.81 -14.31
C LEU A 95 -14.42 -3.86 -13.21
N ARG A 96 -14.68 -5.14 -13.51
CA ARG A 96 -14.52 -6.23 -12.55
C ARG A 96 -13.06 -6.50 -12.20
N VAL A 97 -12.14 -6.34 -13.16
CA VAL A 97 -10.70 -6.46 -12.93
C VAL A 97 -10.21 -5.34 -12.01
N GLU A 98 -10.64 -4.10 -12.24
CA GLU A 98 -10.27 -2.97 -11.37
C GLU A 98 -10.79 -3.17 -9.94
N ALA A 99 -12.06 -3.57 -9.77
CA ALA A 99 -12.62 -3.89 -8.45
C ALA A 99 -11.85 -5.03 -7.75
N LEU A 100 -11.40 -6.05 -8.50
CA LEU A 100 -10.58 -7.13 -7.96
C LEU A 100 -9.20 -6.63 -7.52
N ARG A 101 -8.58 -5.73 -8.29
CA ARG A 101 -7.28 -5.12 -7.94
C ARG A 101 -7.39 -4.28 -6.68
N GLU A 102 -8.45 -3.49 -6.54
CA GLU A 102 -8.73 -2.72 -5.31
C GLU A 102 -8.92 -3.64 -4.10
N ALA A 103 -9.74 -4.69 -4.23
CA ALA A 103 -9.96 -5.65 -3.15
C ALA A 103 -8.67 -6.39 -2.75
N ALA A 104 -7.85 -6.81 -3.73
CA ALA A 104 -6.57 -7.45 -3.46
C ALA A 104 -5.59 -6.50 -2.73
N THR A 105 -5.57 -5.22 -3.13
CA THR A 105 -4.76 -4.19 -2.46
C THR A 105 -5.22 -3.96 -1.02
N ALA A 106 -6.53 -3.99 -0.76
CA ALA A 106 -7.07 -3.87 0.59
C ALA A 106 -6.68 -5.06 1.48
N ILE A 107 -6.69 -6.28 0.93
CA ILE A 107 -6.24 -7.49 1.65
C ILE A 107 -4.73 -7.44 1.92
N GLU A 108 -3.93 -6.96 0.96
CA GLU A 108 -2.48 -6.75 1.15
C GLU A 108 -2.20 -5.78 2.31
N GLN A 109 -2.96 -4.68 2.41
CA GLN A 109 -2.85 -3.71 3.50
C GLN A 109 -3.34 -4.25 4.85
N GLU A 110 -4.48 -4.95 4.89
CA GLU A 110 -5.01 -5.55 6.11
C GLU A 110 -4.00 -6.53 6.74
N ARG A 111 -3.30 -7.29 5.90
CA ARG A 111 -2.20 -8.15 6.34
C ARG A 111 -1.10 -7.36 7.04
N GLU A 112 -0.65 -6.24 6.47
CA GLU A 112 0.37 -5.38 7.09
C GLU A 112 -0.11 -4.79 8.42
N ILE A 113 -1.34 -4.29 8.47
CA ILE A 113 -1.97 -3.73 9.67
C ILE A 113 -2.04 -4.78 10.78
N LEU A 114 -2.42 -6.03 10.48
CA LEU A 114 -2.43 -7.13 11.46
C LEU A 114 -1.03 -7.41 12.02
N LEU A 115 -0.01 -7.43 11.18
CA LEU A 115 1.38 -7.63 11.63
C LEU A 115 1.84 -6.48 12.54
N GLU A 116 1.52 -5.24 12.18
CA GLU A 116 1.82 -4.06 13.00
C GLU A 116 1.11 -4.10 14.36
N MET A 117 -0.17 -4.45 14.40
CA MET A 117 -0.93 -4.57 15.65
C MET A 117 -0.38 -5.67 16.56
N ILE A 118 -0.05 -6.85 16.02
CA ILE A 118 0.56 -7.93 16.81
C ILE A 118 1.90 -7.47 17.37
N HIS A 119 2.72 -6.82 16.55
CA HIS A 119 4.02 -6.31 16.98
C HIS A 119 3.89 -5.22 18.06
N SER A 120 2.89 -4.35 17.95
CA SER A 120 2.59 -3.33 18.96
C SER A 120 2.27 -3.95 20.32
N ILE A 121 1.47 -5.01 20.35
CA ILE A 121 1.16 -5.75 21.59
C ILE A 121 2.43 -6.35 22.19
N GLN A 122 3.28 -7.00 21.38
CA GLN A 122 4.51 -7.63 21.86
C GLN A 122 5.50 -6.62 22.48
N ASN A 123 5.49 -5.38 22.00
CA ASN A 123 6.40 -4.32 22.47
C ASN A 123 5.75 -3.33 23.45
N SER A 124 4.51 -3.59 23.88
CA SER A 124 3.78 -2.68 24.76
C SER A 124 4.51 -2.51 26.10
N GLN A 125 4.26 -1.39 26.78
CA GLN A 125 4.82 -1.17 28.12
C GLN A 125 4.22 -2.15 29.14
N ASP A 126 2.96 -2.54 28.95
CA ASP A 126 2.23 -3.48 29.82
C ASP A 126 2.90 -4.86 29.85
N MET A 127 3.49 -5.31 28.73
CA MET A 127 4.27 -6.55 28.66
C MET A 127 5.48 -6.55 29.61
N ARG A 128 5.92 -5.38 30.10
CA ARG A 128 7.01 -5.24 31.08
C ARG A 128 6.52 -5.24 32.53
N GLN A 129 5.21 -5.09 32.74
CA GLN A 129 4.59 -4.93 34.06
C GLN A 129 3.88 -6.20 34.55
N ILE A 130 3.65 -7.16 33.66
CA ILE A 130 3.04 -8.46 33.98
C ILE A 130 4.08 -9.52 34.36
N SER A 131 3.62 -10.63 34.94
CA SER A 131 4.51 -11.72 35.34
C SER A 131 5.17 -12.41 34.14
N ASP A 132 6.31 -13.07 34.38
CA ASP A 132 7.03 -13.78 33.33
C ASP A 132 6.19 -14.87 32.67
N GLY A 133 5.34 -15.57 33.43
CA GLY A 133 4.46 -16.61 32.92
C GLY A 133 3.36 -16.06 32.00
N GLU A 134 2.64 -15.02 32.43
CA GLU A 134 1.61 -14.35 31.60
C GLU A 134 2.23 -13.77 30.32
N ARG A 135 3.43 -13.19 30.45
CA ARG A 135 4.17 -12.64 29.31
C ARG A 135 4.55 -13.73 28.30
N GLU A 136 4.94 -14.91 28.76
CA GLU A 136 5.25 -16.05 27.89
C GLU A 136 3.99 -16.52 27.14
N GLU A 137 2.85 -16.67 27.83
CA GLU A 137 1.59 -17.07 27.22
C GLU A 137 1.10 -16.09 26.15
N LEU A 138 1.19 -14.79 26.43
CA LEU A 138 0.86 -13.74 25.47
C LEU A 138 1.80 -13.78 24.26
N ASN A 139 3.11 -13.98 24.48
CA ASN A 139 4.07 -14.10 23.39
C ASN A 139 3.84 -15.33 22.51
N LEU A 140 3.53 -16.49 23.10
CA LEU A 140 3.16 -17.70 22.35
C LEU A 140 1.92 -17.44 21.48
N THR A 141 0.93 -16.75 22.04
CA THR A 141 -0.29 -16.37 21.30
C THR A 141 0.00 -15.42 20.16
N ALA A 142 0.78 -14.36 20.41
CA ALA A 142 1.20 -13.39 19.40
C ALA A 142 2.00 -14.05 18.27
N ASN A 143 2.97 -14.91 18.59
CA ASN A 143 3.77 -15.64 17.61
C ASN A 143 2.92 -16.58 16.75
N ARG A 144 1.92 -17.24 17.34
CA ARG A 144 0.97 -18.07 16.57
C ARG A 144 0.12 -17.25 15.62
N LEU A 145 -0.37 -16.08 16.07
CA LEU A 145 -1.13 -15.16 15.21
C LEU A 145 -0.24 -14.62 14.08
N MET A 146 0.97 -14.18 14.40
CA MET A 146 1.98 -13.73 13.43
C MET A 146 2.21 -14.79 12.36
N GLY A 147 2.47 -16.04 12.77
CA GLY A 147 2.68 -17.16 11.86
C GLY A 147 1.49 -17.41 10.94
N ARG A 148 0.25 -17.28 11.44
CA ARG A 148 -0.98 -17.41 10.63
C ARG A 148 -1.14 -16.26 9.65
N THR A 149 -0.90 -15.02 10.08
CA THR A 149 -0.99 -13.83 9.21
C THR A 149 0.02 -13.92 8.06
N LEU A 150 1.23 -14.40 8.33
CA LEU A 150 2.27 -14.58 7.31
C LEU A 150 1.93 -15.62 6.23
N THR A 151 0.96 -16.53 6.47
CA THR A 151 0.51 -17.49 5.44
C THR A 151 -0.34 -16.88 4.34
N VAL A 152 -0.89 -15.68 4.56
CA VAL A 152 -1.64 -14.94 3.54
C VAL A 152 -0.62 -14.18 2.69
N GLU A 153 -0.61 -14.40 1.39
CA GLU A 153 0.23 -13.67 0.43
C GLU A 153 -0.64 -13.20 -0.74
N VAL A 154 -0.74 -11.89 -0.92
CA VAL A 154 -1.48 -11.24 -1.99
C VAL A 154 -0.61 -10.09 -2.49
N SER A 155 -0.44 -9.98 -3.80
CA SER A 155 0.39 -8.94 -4.42
C SER A 155 -0.30 -8.40 -5.66
N VAL A 156 -0.44 -7.08 -5.76
CA VAL A 156 -0.93 -6.40 -6.96
C VAL A 156 0.21 -5.72 -7.70
N GLU A 157 0.57 -6.25 -8.86
CA GLU A 157 1.62 -5.67 -9.69
C GLU A 157 1.11 -4.45 -10.49
N THR A 158 1.98 -3.46 -10.60
CA THR A 158 1.81 -2.32 -11.51
C THR A 158 2.42 -2.68 -12.86
N ILE A 159 1.59 -2.66 -13.91
CA ILE A 159 2.06 -2.89 -15.28
C ILE A 159 2.81 -1.63 -15.75
N ARG A 160 4.05 -1.80 -16.20
CA ARG A 160 4.93 -0.70 -16.60
C ARG A 160 5.49 -0.91 -17.99
N ASN A 161 5.63 0.17 -18.74
CA ASN A 161 6.48 0.20 -19.93
C ASN A 161 7.95 0.48 -19.54
N PRO A 162 8.93 0.27 -20.45
CA PRO A 162 10.35 0.50 -20.15
C PRO A 162 10.65 1.92 -19.65
N GLN A 163 10.01 2.93 -20.23
CA GLN A 163 10.18 4.33 -19.84
C GLN A 163 9.72 4.59 -18.39
N GLN A 164 8.55 4.08 -18.00
CA GLN A 164 8.02 4.18 -16.64
C GLN A 164 8.95 3.47 -15.65
N GLN A 165 9.53 2.34 -16.04
CA GLN A 165 10.47 1.60 -15.21
C GLN A 165 11.76 2.38 -14.97
N GLU A 166 12.27 3.10 -15.98
CA GLU A 166 13.44 3.98 -15.85
C GLU A 166 13.12 5.21 -14.99
N SER A 167 11.97 5.86 -15.21
CA SER A 167 11.50 6.96 -14.38
C SER A 167 11.38 6.56 -12.91
N LEU A 168 10.79 5.40 -12.62
CA LEU A 168 10.69 4.88 -11.25
C LEU A 168 12.07 4.62 -10.63
N LYS A 169 12.99 4.01 -11.38
CA LYS A 169 14.38 3.79 -10.92
C LYS A 169 15.07 5.11 -10.60
N HIS A 170 14.87 6.14 -11.43
CA HIS A 170 15.48 7.46 -11.25
C HIS A 170 14.87 8.18 -10.04
N ALA A 171 13.55 8.18 -9.89
CA ALA A 171 12.89 8.76 -8.72
C ALA A 171 13.35 8.07 -7.42
N THR A 172 13.41 6.74 -7.42
CA THR A 172 13.86 5.95 -6.26
C THR A 172 15.30 6.31 -5.87
N ARG A 173 16.20 6.42 -6.86
CA ARG A 173 17.60 6.81 -6.63
C ARG A 173 17.73 8.18 -5.98
N ILE A 174 16.98 9.18 -6.46
CA ILE A 174 17.00 10.54 -5.89
C ILE A 174 16.58 10.49 -4.40
N ILE A 175 15.52 9.73 -4.07
CA ILE A 175 15.09 9.58 -2.67
C ILE A 175 16.17 8.89 -1.85
N ASP A 176 16.78 7.81 -2.36
CA ASP A 176 17.81 7.05 -1.67
C ASP A 176 19.07 7.90 -1.40
N GLU A 177 19.45 8.77 -2.32
CA GLU A 177 20.56 9.72 -2.15
C GLU A 177 20.30 10.68 -0.98
N VAL A 178 19.07 11.18 -0.82
CA VAL A 178 18.73 12.03 0.33
C VAL A 178 18.74 11.23 1.63
N VAL A 179 18.18 10.03 1.63
CA VAL A 179 18.19 9.12 2.80
C VAL A 179 19.61 8.77 3.22
N SER A 180 20.54 8.54 2.28
CA SER A 180 21.94 8.21 2.60
C SER A 180 22.70 9.35 3.30
N LYS A 181 22.28 10.60 3.07
CA LYS A 181 22.90 11.80 3.65
C LYS A 181 22.27 12.18 5.00
N PHE A 182 21.20 11.49 5.39
CA PHE A 182 20.42 11.76 6.60
C PHE A 182 21.27 11.84 7.87
N LEU A 183 22.21 10.91 8.06
CA LEU A 183 23.04 10.85 9.28
C LEU A 183 24.10 11.97 9.35
N ASN A 184 24.45 12.56 8.21
CA ASN A 184 25.50 13.57 8.13
C ASN A 184 24.93 14.99 8.22
N ASP A 185 23.70 15.21 7.75
CA ASP A 185 23.08 16.53 7.68
C ASP A 185 21.55 16.46 7.70
N LEU A 186 20.98 16.42 8.91
CA LEU A 186 19.54 16.32 9.13
C LEU A 186 18.78 17.53 8.58
N GLY A 187 19.33 18.74 8.71
CA GLY A 187 18.67 19.98 8.31
C GLY A 187 18.50 20.08 6.80
N ASN A 188 19.59 19.86 6.06
CA ASN A 188 19.54 19.91 4.60
C ASN A 188 18.76 18.71 4.01
N ALA A 189 18.87 17.52 4.61
CA ALA A 189 18.08 16.37 4.19
C ALA A 189 16.57 16.60 4.37
N LYS A 190 16.15 17.24 5.48
CA LYS A 190 14.75 17.61 5.71
C LYS A 190 14.25 18.60 4.65
N SER A 191 14.99 19.67 4.41
CA SER A 191 14.64 20.68 3.39
C SER A 191 14.50 20.06 1.99
N HIS A 192 15.42 19.18 1.62
CA HIS A 192 15.39 18.50 0.34
C HIS A 192 14.22 17.49 0.25
N LEU A 193 13.93 16.71 1.30
CA LEU A 193 12.74 15.84 1.30
C LEU A 193 11.43 16.63 1.20
N MET A 194 11.36 17.82 1.80
CA MET A 194 10.20 18.71 1.66
C MET A 194 10.02 19.20 0.22
N SER A 195 11.11 19.48 -0.51
CA SER A 195 11.00 19.89 -1.91
C SER A 195 10.60 18.75 -2.84
N LEU A 196 11.08 17.53 -2.57
CA LEU A 196 10.67 16.31 -3.28
C LEU A 196 9.20 15.96 -2.99
N TYR A 197 8.76 16.11 -1.73
CA TYR A 197 7.37 15.89 -1.35
C TYR A 197 6.43 16.88 -2.03
N SER A 198 6.82 18.16 -2.06
CA SER A 198 6.06 19.22 -2.74
C SER A 198 5.91 18.94 -4.24
N ALA A 199 6.93 18.36 -4.88
CA ALA A 199 6.88 17.92 -6.28
C ALA A 199 5.90 16.77 -6.56
N CYS A 200 5.43 16.05 -5.53
CA CYS A 200 4.41 15.01 -5.62
C CYS A 200 3.01 15.48 -5.21
N SER A 201 2.88 16.72 -4.73
CA SER A 201 1.61 17.28 -4.28
C SER A 201 0.88 18.01 -5.41
N SER A 202 -0.44 17.89 -5.43
CA SER A 202 -1.33 18.67 -6.31
C SER A 202 -1.77 20.00 -5.68
N GLU A 203 -1.53 20.19 -4.39
CA GLU A 203 -1.87 21.41 -3.65
C GLU A 203 -0.79 22.48 -3.84
N VAL A 204 -1.16 23.75 -3.62
CA VAL A 204 -0.21 24.87 -3.67
C VAL A 204 0.92 24.60 -2.66
N PRO A 205 2.17 24.42 -3.13
CA PRO A 205 3.25 23.98 -2.26
C PRO A 205 3.62 25.11 -1.30
N PRO A 206 3.71 24.84 0.02
CA PRO A 206 4.11 25.84 1.01
C PRO A 206 5.61 26.20 0.94
N GLY A 207 6.35 25.64 -0.02
CA GLY A 207 7.80 25.76 -0.12
C GLY A 207 8.35 25.43 -1.52
N PRO A 208 9.69 25.31 -1.65
CA PRO A 208 10.34 25.07 -2.93
C PRO A 208 9.93 23.72 -3.53
N VAL A 209 9.78 23.68 -4.85
CA VAL A 209 9.45 22.45 -5.60
C VAL A 209 10.64 22.02 -6.43
N ASP A 210 11.03 20.76 -6.32
CA ASP A 210 12.03 20.19 -7.23
C ASP A 210 11.36 19.84 -8.58
N GLN A 211 11.47 20.74 -9.56
CA GLN A 211 10.87 20.56 -10.88
C GLN A 211 11.46 19.39 -11.67
N LYS A 212 12.75 19.07 -11.43
CA LYS A 212 13.40 17.93 -12.09
C LYS A 212 12.80 16.63 -11.58
N PHE A 213 12.65 16.52 -10.25
CA PHE A 213 12.00 15.37 -9.63
C PHE A 213 10.53 15.28 -10.03
N GLN A 214 9.80 16.40 -10.05
CA GLN A 214 8.40 16.44 -10.51
C GLN A 214 8.24 15.84 -11.92
N SER A 215 9.10 16.23 -12.86
CA SER A 215 9.09 15.71 -14.23
C SER A 215 9.32 14.20 -14.29
N ILE A 216 10.23 13.68 -13.44
CA ILE A 216 10.52 12.24 -13.34
C ILE A 216 9.31 11.49 -12.76
N VAL A 217 8.67 12.02 -11.72
CA VAL A 217 7.49 11.42 -11.07
C VAL A 217 6.30 11.37 -12.04
N ILE A 218 6.05 12.43 -12.81
CA ILE A 218 5.01 12.44 -13.86
C ILE A 218 5.23 11.32 -14.89
N GLY A 219 6.48 10.97 -15.17
CA GLY A 219 6.83 9.85 -16.06
C GLY A 219 6.59 8.45 -15.48
N CYS A 220 6.23 8.33 -14.20
CA CYS A 220 5.93 7.04 -13.55
C CYS A 220 4.46 6.64 -13.74
N ALA A 221 4.12 5.36 -13.48
CA ALA A 221 2.73 4.92 -13.41
C ALA A 221 2.00 5.61 -12.23
N LEU A 222 0.68 5.79 -12.34
CA LEU A 222 -0.10 6.49 -11.30
C LEU A 222 0.02 5.84 -9.93
N GLU A 223 0.07 4.51 -9.87
CA GLU A 223 0.26 3.76 -8.62
C GLU A 223 1.64 4.05 -8.01
N ASP A 224 2.67 4.18 -8.85
CA ASP A 224 4.03 4.49 -8.40
C ASP A 224 4.14 5.92 -7.89
N GLN A 225 3.47 6.89 -8.52
CA GLN A 225 3.40 8.27 -8.03
C GLN A 225 2.83 8.32 -6.62
N LYS A 226 1.72 7.59 -6.37
CA LYS A 226 1.12 7.45 -5.03
C LYS A 226 2.08 6.80 -4.04
N LYS A 227 2.78 5.73 -4.44
CA LYS A 227 3.77 5.03 -3.60
C LYS A 227 4.96 5.94 -3.25
N ILE A 228 5.49 6.69 -4.21
CA ILE A 228 6.56 7.67 -4.00
C ILE A 228 6.13 8.75 -3.02
N LYS A 229 4.93 9.32 -3.19
CA LYS A 229 4.38 10.32 -2.25
C LYS A 229 4.29 9.77 -0.82
N ARG A 230 3.68 8.59 -0.63
CA ARG A 230 3.56 7.93 0.68
C ARG A 230 4.92 7.64 1.32
N ARG A 231 5.91 7.25 0.51
CA ARG A 231 7.29 7.03 0.96
C ARG A 231 7.88 8.32 1.51
N LEU A 232 7.75 9.44 0.79
CA LEU A 232 8.24 10.74 1.22
C LEU A 232 7.55 11.24 2.50
N GLU A 233 6.22 11.07 2.62
CA GLU A 233 5.47 11.39 3.85
C GLU A 233 6.00 10.61 5.06
N THR A 234 6.25 9.31 4.87
CA THR A 234 6.75 8.45 5.95
C THR A 234 8.16 8.85 6.35
N LEU A 235 9.03 9.15 5.38
CA LEU A 235 10.36 9.66 5.66
C LEU A 235 10.29 10.98 6.44
N LEU A 236 9.50 11.95 6.01
CA LEU A 236 9.33 13.23 6.71
C LEU A 236 8.87 13.05 8.16
N ARG A 237 7.86 12.20 8.41
CA ARG A 237 7.40 11.86 9.77
C ARG A 237 8.54 11.27 10.63
N ASN A 238 9.33 10.37 10.07
CA ASN A 238 10.46 9.74 10.76
C ASN A 238 11.59 10.75 11.09
N ILE A 239 11.83 11.71 10.20
CA ILE A 239 12.80 12.78 10.46
C ILE A 239 12.31 13.67 11.59
N GLU A 240 11.03 14.05 11.57
CA GLU A 240 10.45 14.88 12.62
C GLU A 240 10.44 14.19 13.99
N SER A 241 10.15 12.88 14.03
CA SER A 241 10.24 12.12 15.28
C SER A 241 11.69 12.03 15.78
N SER A 242 12.66 11.86 14.87
CA SER A 242 14.09 11.80 15.22
C SER A 242 14.60 13.14 15.72
N ASP A 243 14.25 14.25 15.06
CA ASP A 243 14.61 15.61 15.48
C ASP A 243 14.03 15.94 16.88
N LYS A 244 12.79 15.54 17.16
CA LYS A 244 12.19 15.66 18.49
C LYS A 244 12.95 14.84 19.54
N ALA A 245 13.32 13.60 19.21
CA ALA A 245 14.06 12.73 20.13
C ALA A 245 15.47 13.28 20.43
N ILE A 246 16.17 13.81 19.42
CA ILE A 246 17.48 14.45 19.60
C ILE A 246 17.36 15.68 20.51
N LYS A 247 16.40 16.57 20.26
CA LYS A 247 16.16 17.75 21.10
C LYS A 247 15.87 17.38 22.56
N LEU A 248 15.05 16.35 22.80
CA LEU A 248 14.78 15.86 24.16
C LEU A 248 16.05 15.36 24.87
N LEU A 249 16.93 14.67 24.16
CA LEU A 249 18.22 14.23 24.70
C LEU A 249 19.13 15.42 25.03
N GLU A 250 19.20 16.45 24.17
CA GLU A 250 19.98 17.67 24.44
C GLU A 250 19.47 18.42 25.67
N HIS A 251 18.15 18.56 25.83
CA HIS A 251 17.55 19.18 27.02
C HIS A 251 17.79 18.38 28.30
N SER A 252 17.75 17.04 28.24
CA SER A 252 18.07 16.18 29.40
C SER A 252 19.53 16.30 29.83
N LYS A 253 20.45 16.51 28.87
CA LYS A 253 21.88 16.65 29.13
C LYS A 253 22.24 18.01 29.72
N GLY A 254 21.52 19.07 29.32
CA GLY A 254 21.64 20.42 29.89
C GLY A 254 21.11 20.55 31.32
N ALA A 255 20.05 19.81 31.68
CA ALA A 255 19.53 19.78 33.04
C ALA A 255 20.48 19.04 34.02
N GLY A 256 21.13 17.97 33.55
CA GLY A 256 22.09 17.20 34.36
C GLY A 256 23.38 17.97 34.67
N SER A 257 23.88 18.81 33.75
CA SER A 257 25.06 19.64 33.98
C SER A 257 24.79 20.83 34.89
N ILE A 258 23.59 21.43 34.87
CA ILE A 258 23.20 22.49 35.82
C ILE A 258 23.08 21.94 37.25
N ALA A 259 22.52 20.73 37.42
CA ALA A 259 22.40 20.09 38.73
C ALA A 259 23.75 19.69 39.33
N LEU A 260 24.73 19.30 38.51
CA LEU A 260 26.10 18.99 38.96
C LEU A 260 26.89 20.26 39.34
N GLN A 261 26.68 21.37 38.64
CA GLN A 261 27.33 22.65 38.96
C GLN A 261 26.81 23.26 40.27
N GLN A 262 25.48 23.22 40.49
CA GLN A 262 24.86 23.74 41.72
C GLN A 262 25.23 22.95 42.99
N ASN A 263 25.52 21.65 42.85
CA ASN A 263 26.00 20.80 43.95
C ASN A 263 27.50 21.01 44.28
N ALA A 264 28.29 21.53 43.34
CA ALA A 264 29.69 21.88 43.58
C ALA A 264 29.82 23.22 44.30
N ASP A 265 28.98 24.20 43.94
CA ASP A 265 29.00 25.55 44.55
C ASP A 265 28.41 25.59 45.97
N SER A 266 27.53 24.64 46.32
CA SER A 266 26.97 24.50 47.68
C SER A 266 27.86 23.76 48.67
N ARG A 267 29.00 23.20 48.23
CA ARG A 267 29.98 22.52 49.10
C ARG A 267 31.13 23.42 49.56
N PHE A 268 31.19 24.66 49.09
CA PHE A 268 32.24 25.64 49.41
C PHE A 268 31.73 26.88 50.16
N ASN A 269 30.48 26.87 50.64
CA ASN A 269 29.90 27.90 51.51
C ASN A 269 29.54 27.33 52.88
#